data_AF-A0A950KU41-F1
#
_entry.id   AF-A0A950KU41-F1
#
_cell.length_a   1.000
_cell.length_b   1.000
_cell.length_c   1.000
_cell.angle_alpha   90.00
_cell.angle_beta   90.00
_cell.angle_gamma   90.00
#
_symmetry.space_group_name_H-M   'P 1'
#
loop_
_entity.id
_entity.type
_entity.pdbx_description
1 polymer ?
#
loop_
_entity_poly.entity_id
_entity_poly.type
_entity_poly.pdbx_seq_one_letter_code
_entity_poly.pdbx_strand_id
1 'polypeptide(L)'
;MANNRPREFDEGPQTAFGKAFPTIKNIRVEVVQGNSFSWNPSEPRIYSQSNLGEYIECRERCQDGGFRVGALVNEMEKRREIDREITAYCQGREKRTQRRCKNRFSVDIHIEYLDVGPS
;
A
#
# COMPACT_ATOMS: atom_id res chain seq x y z
N MET A 1 11.45 42.96 -10.41
CA MET A 1 12.06 41.76 -9.82
C MET A 1 10.94 40.79 -9.52
N ALA A 2 10.67 39.83 -10.41
CA ALA A 2 9.66 38.80 -10.19
C ALA A 2 10.39 37.49 -9.88
N ASN A 3 10.11 36.93 -8.71
CA ASN A 3 10.77 35.77 -8.15
C ASN A 3 10.58 34.53 -9.04
N ASN A 4 11.65 34.08 -9.68
CA ASN A 4 11.77 32.74 -10.23
C ASN A 4 11.83 31.74 -9.07
N ARG A 5 10.68 31.24 -8.60
CA ARG A 5 10.65 29.95 -7.87
C ARG A 5 10.73 28.84 -8.92
N PRO A 6 11.74 27.96 -8.90
CA PRO A 6 11.76 26.80 -9.77
C PRO A 6 10.52 25.95 -9.46
N ARG A 7 9.82 25.54 -10.51
CA ARG A 7 8.64 24.67 -10.43
C ARG A 7 9.07 23.40 -9.70
N GLU A 8 8.45 23.13 -8.56
CA GLU A 8 8.48 21.82 -7.93
C GLU A 8 8.12 20.81 -9.02
N PHE A 9 9.08 19.97 -9.39
CA PHE A 9 8.80 18.86 -10.28
C PHE A 9 7.82 17.96 -9.53
N ASP A 10 6.60 17.86 -10.05
CA ASP A 10 5.60 16.87 -9.66
C ASP A 10 6.22 15.49 -9.91
N GLU A 11 6.93 14.96 -8.91
CA GLU A 11 7.66 13.70 -9.06
C GLU A 11 6.65 12.58 -9.22
N GLY A 12 6.70 11.89 -10.36
CA GLY A 12 5.79 10.78 -10.64
C GLY A 12 5.88 9.70 -9.54
N PRO A 13 4.79 8.94 -9.32
CA PRO A 13 4.67 7.99 -8.21
C PRO A 13 5.81 6.96 -8.15
N GLN A 14 6.34 6.55 -9.30
CA GLN A 14 7.49 5.65 -9.39
C GLN A 14 8.78 6.27 -8.82
N THR A 15 9.02 7.56 -9.07
CA THR A 15 10.18 8.29 -8.54
C THR A 15 10.07 8.48 -7.03
N ALA A 16 8.87 8.81 -6.53
CA ALA A 16 8.62 8.91 -5.09
C ALA A 16 8.81 7.56 -4.37
N PHE A 17 8.32 6.46 -4.97
CA PHE A 17 8.52 5.11 -4.43
C PHE A 17 10.00 4.74 -4.34
N GLY A 18 10.76 4.93 -5.42
CA GLY A 18 12.19 4.60 -5.45
C GLY A 18 13.03 5.41 -4.45
N LYS A 19 12.62 6.65 -4.13
CA LYS A 19 13.25 7.42 -3.05
C LYS A 19 12.89 6.91 -1.65
N ALA A 20 11.65 6.47 -1.45
CA ALA A 20 11.18 5.95 -0.17
C ALA A 20 11.74 4.55 0.14
N PHE A 21 11.92 3.71 -0.88
CA PHE A 21 12.37 2.32 -0.76
C PHE A 21 13.53 2.04 -1.73
N PRO A 22 14.72 2.61 -1.48
CA PRO A 22 15.82 2.62 -2.44
C PRO A 22 16.44 1.24 -2.70
N THR A 23 16.17 0.24 -1.85
CA THR A 23 16.74 -1.10 -2.02
C THR A 23 15.80 -2.08 -2.73
N ILE A 24 14.55 -1.67 -2.97
CA ILE A 24 13.55 -2.47 -3.68
C ILE A 24 13.72 -2.27 -5.18
N LYS A 25 13.94 -3.37 -5.90
CA LYS A 25 13.98 -3.41 -7.37
C LYS A 25 12.57 -3.44 -7.96
N ASN A 26 11.69 -4.27 -7.39
CA ASN A 26 10.32 -4.43 -7.83
C ASN A 26 9.44 -4.84 -6.65
N ILE A 27 8.16 -4.50 -6.73
CA ILE A 27 7.17 -4.91 -5.75
C ILE A 27 5.85 -5.25 -6.43
N ARG A 28 5.21 -6.32 -5.95
CA ARG A 28 3.84 -6.68 -6.29
C ARG A 28 3.04 -6.82 -5.01
N VAL A 29 1.99 -6.02 -4.88
CA VAL A 29 1.04 -6.10 -3.76
C VAL A 29 -0.30 -6.52 -4.34
N GLU A 30 -0.78 -7.69 -3.98
CA GLU A 30 -2.13 -8.15 -4.29
C GLU A 30 -3.04 -7.91 -3.09
N VAL A 31 -4.20 -7.32 -3.33
CA VAL A 31 -5.15 -6.96 -2.27
C VAL A 31 -6.54 -7.45 -2.64
N VAL A 32 -7.10 -8.26 -1.75
CA VAL A 32 -8.48 -8.68 -1.80
C VAL A 32 -9.21 -8.08 -0.61
N GLN A 33 -10.29 -7.34 -0.85
CA GLN A 33 -11.12 -6.80 0.23
C GLN A 33 -12.36 -7.67 0.40
N GLY A 34 -12.70 -8.00 1.64
CA GLY A 34 -13.93 -8.71 1.95
C GLY A 34 -14.64 -8.11 3.15
N ASN A 35 -15.93 -8.42 3.26
CA ASN A 35 -16.71 -8.05 4.44
C ASN A 35 -16.51 -9.09 5.57
N SER A 36 -16.78 -8.70 6.82
CA SER A 36 -16.58 -9.60 7.97
C SER A 36 -17.65 -10.67 8.17
N PHE A 37 -18.86 -10.46 7.62
CA PHE A 37 -20.05 -11.25 7.93
C PHE A 37 -20.20 -12.44 6.97
N SER A 38 -19.74 -12.29 5.72
CA SER A 38 -19.56 -13.35 4.74
C SER A 38 -18.31 -13.06 3.93
N TRP A 39 -17.39 -14.02 3.80
CA TRP A 39 -16.23 -13.82 2.94
C TRP A 39 -16.66 -13.91 1.47
N ASN A 40 -17.16 -12.80 0.96
CA ASN A 40 -17.40 -12.53 -0.45
C ASN A 40 -16.29 -11.55 -0.89
N PRO A 41 -15.12 -12.06 -1.27
CA PRO A 41 -13.99 -11.22 -1.65
C PRO A 41 -14.31 -10.42 -2.91
N SER A 42 -13.82 -9.18 -2.97
CA SER A 42 -13.75 -8.42 -4.20
C SER A 42 -12.80 -9.09 -5.19
N GLU A 43 -12.83 -8.65 -6.44
CA GLU A 43 -11.74 -8.96 -7.36
C GLU A 43 -10.39 -8.46 -6.79
N PRO A 44 -9.30 -9.21 -7.00
CA PRO A 44 -7.98 -8.80 -6.56
C PRO A 44 -7.55 -7.50 -7.23
N ARG A 45 -6.99 -6.58 -6.46
CA ARG A 45 -6.27 -5.42 -6.97
C ARG A 45 -4.77 -5.64 -6.85
N ILE A 46 -4.07 -5.40 -7.95
CA ILE A 46 -2.62 -5.51 -8.01
C ILE A 46 -2.03 -4.10 -8.03
N TYR A 47 -1.11 -3.85 -7.10
CA TYR A 47 -0.32 -2.64 -7.05
C TYR A 47 1.15 -2.97 -7.31
N SER A 48 1.85 -2.03 -7.93
CA SER A 48 3.28 -2.04 -8.18
C SER A 48 3.87 -0.69 -7.79
N GLN A 49 5.19 -0.54 -7.93
CA GLN A 49 5.89 0.71 -7.64
C GLN A 49 5.30 1.98 -8.31
N SER A 50 4.58 1.85 -9.42
CA SER A 50 4.01 2.99 -10.14
C SER A 50 2.66 3.46 -9.59
N ASN A 51 1.96 2.66 -8.79
CA ASN A 51 0.63 2.99 -8.28
C ASN A 51 0.41 2.62 -6.80
N LEU A 52 1.43 2.09 -6.12
CA LEU A 52 1.39 1.82 -4.70
C LEU A 52 1.59 3.11 -3.91
N GLY A 53 0.51 3.58 -3.27
CA GLY A 53 0.57 4.70 -2.31
C GLY A 53 0.93 4.25 -0.90
N GLU A 54 0.99 5.20 0.05
CA GLU A 54 1.23 4.91 1.48
C GLU A 54 0.07 4.11 2.11
N TYR A 55 -1.14 4.29 1.59
CA TYR A 55 -2.38 3.68 2.09
C TYR A 55 -3.12 2.93 0.98
N ILE A 56 -3.68 1.78 1.35
CA ILE A 56 -4.77 1.14 0.61
C ILE A 56 -6.08 1.59 1.25
N GLU A 57 -6.88 2.35 0.52
CA GLU A 57 -8.15 2.89 1.02
C GLU A 57 -9.19 1.80 1.27
N CYS A 58 -10.02 2.01 2.29
CA CYS A 58 -11.23 1.22 2.46
C CYS A 58 -12.24 1.53 1.34
N ARG A 59 -12.83 0.49 0.75
CA ARG A 59 -13.91 0.65 -0.22
C ARG A 59 -15.23 0.02 0.24
N GLU A 60 -16.21 0.10 -0.66
CA GLU A 60 -17.57 -0.41 -0.51
C GLU A 60 -18.36 0.29 0.61
N ARG A 61 -18.75 -0.46 1.65
CA ARG A 61 -19.56 -0.02 2.79
C ARG A 61 -18.77 0.82 3.79
N CYS A 62 -17.46 1.01 3.57
CA CYS A 62 -16.60 1.72 4.49
C CYS A 62 -16.00 3.00 3.89
N GLN A 63 -15.66 3.95 4.75
CA GLN A 63 -15.08 5.26 4.43
C GLN A 63 -14.10 5.70 5.52
N ASP A 64 -13.37 6.78 5.27
CA ASP A 64 -12.49 7.47 6.22
C ASP A 64 -11.43 6.56 6.87
N GLY A 65 -10.83 5.67 6.08
CA GLY A 65 -9.77 4.80 6.59
C GLY A 65 -9.12 3.96 5.51
N GLY A 66 -8.20 3.10 5.94
CA GLY A 66 -7.46 2.23 5.05
C GLY A 66 -6.54 1.29 5.81
N PHE A 67 -5.58 0.76 5.07
CA PHE A 67 -4.49 -0.05 5.56
C PHE A 67 -3.16 0.63 5.17
N ARG A 68 -2.25 0.81 6.14
CA ARG A 68 -0.94 1.47 5.96
C ARG A 68 0.07 0.53 5.31
N VAL A 69 -0.06 0.30 4.01
CA VAL A 69 0.84 -0.61 3.29
C VAL A 69 2.29 -0.11 3.25
N GLY A 70 2.51 1.20 3.17
CA GLY A 70 3.87 1.76 3.16
C GLY A 70 4.67 1.45 4.43
N ALA A 71 4.00 1.44 5.59
CA ALA A 71 4.64 1.06 6.85
C ALA A 71 5.02 -0.43 6.87
N LEU A 72 4.17 -1.29 6.32
CA LEU A 72 4.46 -2.72 6.19
C LEU A 72 5.63 -2.98 5.24
N VAL A 73 5.65 -2.32 4.08
CA VAL A 73 6.74 -2.44 3.10
C VAL A 73 8.07 -1.95 3.70
N ASN A 74 8.06 -0.87 4.47
CA ASN A 74 9.25 -0.38 5.19
C ASN A 74 9.79 -1.40 6.21
N GLU A 75 8.89 -2.10 6.93
CA GLU A 75 9.31 -3.19 7.83
C GLU A 75 9.90 -4.37 7.07
N MET A 76 9.28 -4.76 5.95
CA MET A 76 9.78 -5.83 5.09
C MET A 76 11.15 -5.47 4.53
N GLU A 77 11.34 -4.25 4.02
CA GLU A 77 12.62 -3.77 3.48
C GLU A 77 13.74 -3.85 4.52
N LYS A 78 13.49 -3.35 5.74
CA LYS A 78 14.45 -3.41 6.85
C LYS A 78 14.86 -4.84 7.23
N ARG A 79 13.94 -5.80 7.06
CA ARG A 79 14.15 -7.21 7.39
C ARG A 79 14.63 -8.03 6.21
N ARG A 80 14.71 -7.44 5.00
CA ARG A 80 14.92 -8.16 3.74
C ARG A 80 13.92 -9.30 3.53
N GLU A 81 12.69 -9.08 3.96
CA GLU A 81 11.58 -10.04 3.78
C GLU A 81 11.10 -9.98 2.33
N ILE A 82 11.01 -11.14 1.67
CA ILE A 82 10.64 -11.25 0.24
C ILE A 82 9.12 -11.38 0.10
N ASP A 83 8.52 -12.30 0.86
CA ASP A 83 7.10 -12.62 0.79
C ASP A 83 6.43 -12.37 2.13
N ARG A 84 5.23 -11.78 2.09
CA ARG A 84 4.40 -11.62 3.29
C ARG A 84 2.92 -11.64 2.96
N GLU A 85 2.20 -12.56 3.57
CA GLU A 85 0.74 -12.62 3.58
C GLU A 85 0.22 -12.09 4.92
N ILE A 86 -0.72 -11.15 4.89
CA ILE A 86 -1.40 -10.68 6.10
C ILE A 86 -2.89 -10.45 5.89
N THR A 87 -3.61 -10.48 7.02
CA THR A 87 -4.95 -9.89 7.11
C THR A 87 -4.90 -8.58 7.88
N ALA A 88 -5.44 -7.51 7.28
CA ALA A 88 -5.57 -6.20 7.92
C ALA A 88 -7.04 -5.77 7.98
N TYR A 89 -7.45 -5.13 9.07
CA TYR A 89 -8.80 -4.54 9.15
C TYR A 89 -8.80 -3.11 8.62
N CYS A 90 -9.89 -2.74 7.94
CA CYS A 90 -10.17 -1.35 7.65
C CYS A 90 -10.28 -0.56 8.96
N GLN A 91 -9.46 0.49 9.10
CA GLN A 91 -9.47 1.37 10.29
C GLN A 91 -10.60 2.42 10.26
N GLY A 92 -11.35 2.49 9.16
CA GLY A 92 -12.41 3.47 8.94
C GLY A 92 -13.76 3.11 9.56
N ARG A 93 -14.81 3.76 9.06
CA ARG A 93 -16.20 3.62 9.55
C ARG A 93 -17.12 3.09 8.45
N GLU A 94 -18.19 2.42 8.85
CA GLU A 94 -19.26 2.05 7.93
C GLU A 94 -20.06 3.30 7.51
N LYS A 95 -20.27 3.50 6.21
CA LYS A 95 -20.99 4.65 5.64
C LYS A 95 -22.38 4.85 6.25
N ARG A 96 -23.11 3.75 6.46
CA ARG A 96 -24.51 3.77 6.93
C ARG A 96 -24.64 3.89 8.45
N THR A 97 -23.87 3.12 9.21
CA THR A 97 -24.05 3.02 10.67
C THR A 97 -23.10 3.92 11.45
N GLN A 98 -22.07 4.47 10.79
CA GLN A 98 -20.96 5.22 11.38
C GLN A 98 -20.16 4.43 12.44
N ARG A 99 -20.45 3.13 12.61
CA ARG A 99 -19.69 2.22 13.48
C ARG A 99 -18.35 1.88 12.84
N ARG A 100 -17.44 1.29 13.61
CA ARG A 100 -16.17 0.77 13.11
C ARG A 100 -16.43 -0.18 11.93
N CYS A 101 -15.76 0.08 10.82
CA CYS A 101 -15.81 -0.78 9.66
C CYS A 101 -15.27 -2.17 10.01
N LYS A 102 -15.98 -3.19 9.57
CA LYS A 102 -15.54 -4.59 9.74
C LYS A 102 -14.95 -5.20 8.47
N ASN A 103 -14.88 -4.47 7.36
CA ASN A 103 -14.17 -4.95 6.18
C ASN A 103 -12.71 -5.22 6.52
N ARG A 104 -12.17 -6.27 5.90
CA ARG A 104 -10.78 -6.66 6.03
C ARG A 104 -10.15 -6.81 4.64
N PHE A 105 -8.84 -6.69 4.61
CA PHE A 105 -7.99 -6.92 3.47
C PHE A 105 -7.23 -8.22 3.71
N SER A 106 -7.19 -9.09 2.71
CA SER A 106 -6.13 -10.08 2.54
C SER A 106 -5.12 -9.44 1.59
N VAL A 107 -3.86 -9.40 2.04
CA VAL A 107 -2.78 -8.69 1.36
C VAL A 107 -1.61 -9.63 1.20
N ASP A 108 -1.19 -9.84 -0.04
CA ASP A 108 -0.03 -10.63 -0.41
C ASP A 108 1.01 -9.72 -1.04
N ILE A 109 2.18 -9.63 -0.41
CA ILE A 109 3.28 -8.77 -0.86
C ILE A 109 4.44 -9.64 -1.29
N HIS A 110 4.96 -9.36 -2.48
CA HIS A 110 6.22 -9.90 -2.98
C HIS A 110 7.17 -8.74 -3.32
N ILE A 111 8.39 -8.78 -2.77
CA ILE A 111 9.45 -7.78 -2.98
C ILE A 111 10.66 -8.45 -3.63
N GLU A 112 11.09 -7.92 -4.76
CA GLU A 112 12.40 -8.18 -5.32
C GLU A 112 13.36 -7.07 -4.87
N TYR A 113 14.46 -7.43 -4.23
CA TYR A 113 15.50 -6.46 -3.85
C TYR A 113 16.53 -6.30 -4.97
N LEU A 114 17.21 -5.15 -4.97
CA LEU A 114 18.44 -4.99 -5.74
C LEU A 114 19.50 -5.95 -5.19
N ASP A 115 20.16 -6.70 -6.06
CA ASP A 115 21.29 -7.55 -5.67
C ASP A 115 22.40 -6.66 -5.10
N VAL A 116 22.55 -6.66 -3.78
CA VAL A 116 23.72 -6.06 -3.15
C VAL A 116 24.82 -7.10 -3.29
N GLY A 117 25.69 -6.93 -4.28
CA GLY A 117 26.89 -7.77 -4.42
C GLY A 117 27.66 -7.82 -3.09
N PRO A 118 28.39 -8.91 -2.79
CA PRO A 118 29.09 -9.04 -1.52
C PRO A 118 30.09 -7.89 -1.38
N SER A 119 29.92 -7.13 -0.30
CA SER A 119 30.87 -6.14 0.20
C SER A 119 32.23 -6.76 0.49
#